data_AF-A0A920MRK6-F1
#
_entry.id   AF-A0A920MRK6-F1
#
_cell.length_a   1.000
_cell.length_b   1.000
_cell.length_c   1.000
_cell.angle_alpha   90.00
_cell.angle_beta   90.00
_cell.angle_gamma   90.00
#
_symmetry.space_group_name_H-M   'P 1'
#
loop_
_entity.id
_entity.type
_entity.pdbx_description
1 polymer ?
#
loop_
_entity_poly.entity_id
_entity_poly.type
_entity_poly.pdbx_seq_one_letter_code
_entity_poly.pdbx_strand_id
1 'polypeptide(L)'
;MHLDQAPDTGERDTELEQEWTRKELWDAVAKLPNKQRKVVIMRIAKEMPYKEISEVTGMNEGTAKVNFHHAVRSLKEWLNND
;
A
#
# COMPACT_ATOMS: atom_id res chain seq x y z
N MET A 1 -38.00 30.35 11.35
CA MET A 1 -36.94 29.75 12.19
C MET A 1 -37.35 28.33 12.50
N HIS A 2 -36.70 27.34 11.88
CA HIS A 2 -36.42 26.03 12.49
C HIS A 2 -35.09 25.63 11.84
N LEU A 3 -34.04 25.89 12.60
CA LEU A 3 -32.65 25.80 12.21
C LEU A 3 -32.30 24.37 11.82
N ASP A 4 -31.44 24.27 10.81
CA ASP A 4 -30.71 23.09 10.38
C ASP A 4 -30.41 22.15 11.55
N GLN A 5 -31.09 21.01 11.58
CA GLN A 5 -30.53 19.83 12.21
C GLN A 5 -29.69 19.15 11.14
N ALA A 6 -28.50 19.70 10.88
CA ALA A 6 -27.44 18.88 10.31
C ALA A 6 -27.24 17.71 11.28
N PRO A 7 -27.34 16.44 10.83
CA PRO A 7 -26.98 15.35 11.70
C PRO A 7 -25.53 15.56 12.12
N ASP A 8 -25.33 15.65 13.43
CA ASP A 8 -24.03 15.54 14.08
C ASP A 8 -23.53 14.11 13.85
N THR A 9 -23.02 13.84 12.66
CA THR A 9 -22.33 12.61 12.33
C THR A 9 -20.92 12.69 12.92
N GLY A 10 -20.85 12.38 14.21
CA GLY A 10 -19.62 11.93 14.87
C GLY A 10 -19.11 10.57 14.35
N GLU A 11 -19.79 9.99 13.36
CA GLU A 11 -19.25 8.96 12.48
C GLU A 11 -18.26 9.64 11.53
N ARG A 12 -16.98 9.68 11.94
CA ARG A 12 -15.89 9.80 10.96
C ARG A 12 -16.20 8.83 9.84
N ASP A 13 -16.41 9.36 8.63
CA ASP A 13 -16.93 8.60 7.50
C ASP A 13 -15.91 7.53 7.12
N THR A 14 -16.05 6.35 7.73
CA THR A 14 -15.01 5.32 7.74
C THR A 14 -14.65 4.86 6.32
N GLU A 15 -15.60 4.97 5.38
CA GLU A 15 -15.38 4.68 3.97
C GLU A 15 -14.45 5.71 3.30
N LEU A 16 -14.64 7.01 3.57
CA LEU A 16 -13.75 8.07 3.08
C LEU A 16 -12.35 7.95 3.69
N GLU A 17 -12.24 7.66 4.98
CA GLU A 17 -10.94 7.45 5.65
C GLU A 17 -10.19 6.23 5.08
N GLN A 18 -10.91 5.13 4.80
CA GLN A 18 -10.35 3.94 4.16
C GLN A 18 -9.88 4.25 2.74
N GLU A 19 -10.65 5.02 1.97
CA GLU A 19 -10.29 5.43 0.61
C GLU A 19 -9.04 6.32 0.61
N TRP A 20 -8.97 7.31 1.52
CA TRP A 20 -7.79 8.16 1.70
C TRP A 20 -6.56 7.36 2.12
N THR A 21 -6.67 6.49 3.11
CA THR A 21 -5.55 5.62 3.56
C THR A 21 -5.07 4.72 2.42
N ARG A 22 -6.00 4.16 1.64
CA ARG A 22 -5.66 3.33 0.48
C ARG A 22 -4.91 4.11 -0.58
N LYS A 23 -5.34 5.35 -0.85
CA LYS A 23 -4.68 6.24 -1.80
C LYS A 23 -3.26 6.59 -1.35
N GLU A 24 -3.07 6.97 -0.09
CA GLU A 24 -1.75 7.27 0.48
C GLU A 24 -0.78 6.09 0.37
N LEU A 25 -1.28 4.87 0.64
CA LEU A 25 -0.49 3.66 0.47
C LEU A 25 -0.05 3.47 -1.00
N TRP A 26 -0.95 3.64 -1.97
CA TRP A 26 -0.61 3.47 -3.38
C TRP A 26 0.32 4.56 -3.91
N ASP A 27 0.16 5.80 -3.43
CA ASP A 27 1.08 6.91 -3.73
C ASP A 27 2.47 6.66 -3.14
N ALA A 28 2.55 6.09 -1.93
CA ALA A 28 3.80 5.65 -1.33
C ALA A 28 4.44 4.49 -2.13
N VAL A 29 3.66 3.50 -2.56
CA VAL A 29 4.14 2.40 -3.42
C VAL A 29 4.70 2.92 -4.74
N ALA A 30 4.11 3.96 -5.32
CA ALA A 30 4.59 4.56 -6.56
C ALA A 30 6.01 5.15 -6.43
N LYS A 31 6.38 5.65 -5.23
CA LYS A 31 7.70 6.22 -4.90
C LYS A 31 8.80 5.18 -4.68
N LEU A 32 8.45 3.90 -4.51
CA LEU A 32 9.44 2.83 -4.32
C LEU A 32 10.37 2.66 -5.53
N PRO A 33 11.65 2.29 -5.31
CA PRO A 33 12.55 1.84 -6.38
C PRO A 33 11.90 0.74 -7.25
N ASN A 34 12.20 0.74 -8.56
CA ASN A 34 11.51 -0.09 -9.54
C ASN A 34 11.41 -1.58 -9.16
N LYS A 35 12.50 -2.17 -8.66
CA LYS A 35 12.54 -3.58 -8.24
C LYS A 35 11.64 -3.86 -7.03
N GLN A 36 11.70 -2.98 -6.03
CA GLN A 36 10.86 -3.06 -4.82
C GLN A 36 9.38 -2.89 -5.16
N ARG A 37 9.05 -1.85 -5.94
CA ARG A 37 7.69 -1.57 -6.41
C ARG A 37 7.08 -2.76 -7.16
N LYS A 38 7.81 -3.32 -8.11
CA LYS A 38 7.37 -4.49 -8.89
C LYS A 38 7.01 -5.66 -7.98
N VAL A 39 7.90 -6.01 -7.05
CA VAL A 39 7.67 -7.13 -6.13
C VAL A 39 6.47 -6.87 -5.22
N VAL A 40 6.32 -5.66 -4.67
CA VAL A 40 5.17 -5.31 -3.82
C VAL A 40 3.86 -5.41 -4.58
N ILE A 41 3.78 -4.82 -5.78
CA ILE A 41 2.56 -4.87 -6.60
C ILE A 41 2.17 -6.31 -6.92
N MET A 42 3.12 -7.14 -7.36
CA MET A 42 2.82 -8.54 -7.65
C MET A 42 2.45 -9.33 -6.40
N ARG A 43 3.09 -9.06 -5.26
CA ARG A 43 2.82 -9.80 -4.03
C ARG A 43 1.47 -9.43 -3.40
N ILE A 44 1.07 -8.16 -3.46
CA ILE A 44 -0.14 -7.66 -2.79
C ILE A 44 -1.33 -7.61 -3.75
N ALA A 45 -1.19 -6.95 -4.90
CA ALA A 45 -2.31 -6.76 -5.83
C ALA A 45 -2.66 -8.02 -6.63
N LYS A 46 -1.66 -8.86 -6.89
CA LYS A 46 -1.81 -10.10 -7.67
C LYS A 46 -1.68 -11.37 -6.82
N GLU A 47 -1.45 -11.22 -5.51
CA GLU A 47 -1.27 -12.32 -4.55
C GLU A 47 -0.21 -13.38 -4.94
N MET A 48 0.70 -13.02 -5.85
CA MET A 48 1.62 -13.98 -6.47
C MET A 48 2.63 -14.53 -5.45
N PRO A 49 2.91 -15.84 -5.45
CA PRO A 49 3.98 -16.42 -4.64
C PRO A 49 5.35 -15.97 -5.15
N TYR A 50 6.36 -15.96 -4.26
CA TYR A 50 7.71 -15.51 -4.61
C TYR A 50 8.34 -16.30 -5.76
N LYS A 51 8.01 -17.59 -5.89
CA LYS A 51 8.42 -18.43 -7.01
C LYS A 51 7.98 -17.87 -8.35
N GLU A 52 6.70 -17.54 -8.51
CA GLU A 52 6.19 -16.94 -9.75
C GLU A 52 6.74 -15.54 -10.00
N ILE A 53 6.91 -14.74 -8.93
CA ILE A 53 7.57 -13.43 -9.03
C ILE A 53 9.00 -13.59 -9.55
N SER A 54 9.70 -14.63 -9.12
CA SER A 54 11.06 -14.95 -9.56
C SER A 54 11.10 -15.24 -11.07
N GLU A 55 10.14 -16.02 -11.55
CA GLU A 55 9.99 -16.39 -12.97
C GLU A 55 9.67 -15.17 -13.84
N VAL A 56 8.77 -14.29 -13.40
CA VAL A 56 8.37 -13.08 -14.15
C VAL A 56 9.47 -12.02 -14.18
N THR A 57 10.26 -11.90 -13.12
CA THR A 57 11.26 -10.83 -13.00
C THR A 57 12.68 -11.23 -13.37
N GLY A 58 12.95 -12.53 -13.48
CA GLY A 58 14.30 -13.07 -13.61
C GLY A 58 15.17 -12.93 -12.35
N MET A 59 14.61 -12.43 -11.24
CA MET A 59 15.27 -12.45 -9.94
C MET A 59 15.12 -13.83 -9.30
N ASN A 60 16.03 -14.25 -8.43
CA ASN A 60 15.77 -15.41 -7.58
C ASN A 60 14.78 -15.07 -6.46
N GLU A 61 14.15 -16.10 -5.86
CA GLU A 61 13.18 -15.92 -4.77
C GLU A 61 13.73 -15.17 -3.56
N GLY A 62 14.99 -15.40 -3.20
CA GLY A 62 15.63 -14.71 -2.06
C GLY A 62 15.72 -13.21 -2.30
N THR A 63 16.09 -12.82 -3.52
CA THR A 63 16.16 -11.43 -3.96
C THR A 63 14.78 -10.79 -3.99
N ALA A 64 13.75 -11.52 -4.44
CA ALA A 64 12.37 -11.04 -4.37
C ALA A 64 11.93 -10.80 -2.91
N LYS A 65 12.20 -11.74 -2.00
CA LYS A 65 11.90 -11.59 -0.56
C LYS A 65 12.60 -10.38 0.07
N VAL A 66 13.89 -10.19 -0.23
CA VAL A 66 14.66 -9.03 0.26
C VAL A 66 14.10 -7.72 -0.27
N ASN A 67 13.80 -7.64 -1.57
CA ASN A 67 13.16 -6.46 -2.15
C ASN A 67 11.80 -6.17 -1.52
N PHE A 68 10.98 -7.19 -1.28
CA PHE A 68 9.70 -7.04 -0.60
C PHE A 68 9.86 -6.51 0.82
N HIS A 69 10.78 -7.08 1.60
CA HIS A 69 11.03 -6.67 2.97
C HIS A 69 11.47 -5.20 3.06
N HIS A 70 12.43 -4.79 2.21
CA HIS A 70 12.87 -3.39 2.16
C HIS A 70 11.74 -2.46 1.74
N ALA A 71 10.93 -2.86 0.76
CA ALA A 71 9.79 -2.07 0.33
C ALA A 71 8.78 -1.84 1.46
N VAL A 72 8.39 -2.91 2.16
CA VAL A 72 7.45 -2.83 3.31
C VAL A 72 8.03 -1.97 4.42
N ARG A 73 9.33 -2.08 4.70
CA ARG A 73 10.01 -1.23 5.68
C ARG A 73 9.92 0.24 5.29
N SER A 74 10.25 0.60 4.05
CA SER A 74 10.15 1.99 3.58
C SER A 74 8.72 2.51 3.61
N LEU A 75 7.73 1.70 3.21
CA LEU A 75 6.31 2.10 3.30
C LEU A 75 5.89 2.36 4.74
N LYS A 76 6.28 1.50 5.69
CA LYS A 76 6.01 1.74 7.11
C LYS A 76 6.68 3.01 7.62
N GLU A 77 7.93 3.24 7.25
CA GLU A 77 8.65 4.47 7.63
C GLU A 77 7.97 5.71 7.05
N TRP A 78 7.44 5.67 5.82
CA TRP A 78 6.76 6.83 5.23
C TRP A 78 5.38 7.08 5.81
N LEU A 79 4.60 6.02 6.07
CA LEU A 79 3.22 6.13 6.55
C LEU A 79 3.09 6.26 8.07
N ASN A 80 4.14 5.93 8.84
CA ASN A 80 4.18 6.12 10.29
C ASN A 80 4.80 7.47 10.71
N ASN A 81 5.34 8.25 9.76
CA ASN A 81 5.93 9.57 10.04
C ASN A 81 4.96 10.73 9.71
N ASP A 82 3.66 10.43 9.57
CA ASP A 82 2.57 11.42 9.54
C ASP A 82 1.90 11.54 10.92
#